data_AF-A0A3B8SWF1-F1
#
_entry.id   AF-A0A3B8SWF1-F1
#
_cell.length_a   1.000
_cell.length_b   1.000
_cell.length_c   1.000
_cell.angle_alpha   90.00
_cell.angle_beta   90.00
_cell.angle_gamma   90.00
#
_symmetry.space_group_name_H-M   'P 1'
#
loop_
_entity.id
_entity.type
_entity.pdbx_description
1 polymer ?
#
loop_
_entity_poly.entity_id
_entity_poly.type
_entity_poly.pdbx_seq_one_letter_code
_entity_poly.pdbx_strand_id
1 'polypeptide(L)'
;MKNTYELFTLIGKNMKSIRKDIIGKSQEKMAEDTDMSRSFISHIESPNVDTGISLDTLFFLAQKYNFDIRKFFDGYENLMDNDKDAK
;
A
#
# COMPACT_ATOMS: atom_id res chain seq x y z
N MET A 1 -16.90 3.25 -13.60
CA MET A 1 -15.65 2.75 -13.01
C MET A 1 -15.50 3.45 -11.68
N LYS A 2 -15.67 2.75 -10.55
CA LYS A 2 -15.13 3.28 -9.31
C LYS A 2 -13.62 3.48 -9.48
N ASN A 3 -13.16 4.58 -8.88
CA ASN A 3 -12.00 5.36 -9.28
C ASN A 3 -10.72 4.63 -8.89
N THR A 4 -9.70 4.64 -9.75
CA THR A 4 -8.31 4.25 -9.45
C THR A 4 -7.83 4.76 -8.09
N TYR A 5 -8.37 5.90 -7.63
CA TYR A 5 -8.22 6.47 -6.29
C TYR A 5 -8.57 5.54 -5.12
N GLU A 6 -9.66 4.77 -5.19
CA GLU A 6 -10.02 3.84 -4.12
C GLU A 6 -9.04 2.68 -4.03
N LEU A 7 -8.53 2.21 -5.19
CA LEU A 7 -7.46 1.23 -5.23
C LEU A 7 -6.17 1.81 -4.63
N PHE A 8 -5.81 3.05 -4.94
CA PHE A 8 -4.66 3.72 -4.33
C PHE A 8 -4.84 3.85 -2.81
N THR A 9 -6.03 4.21 -2.36
CA THR A 9 -6.37 4.30 -0.92
C THR A 9 -6.24 2.94 -0.23
N LEU A 10 -6.72 1.87 -0.85
CA LEU A 10 -6.58 0.50 -0.37
C LEU A 10 -5.11 0.11 -0.23
N ILE A 11 -4.31 0.34 -1.28
CA ILE A 11 -2.88 0.03 -1.29
C ILE A 11 -2.14 0.84 -0.22
N GLY A 12 -2.44 2.14 -0.07
CA GLY A 12 -1.84 2.99 0.95
C GLY A 12 -2.14 2.52 2.38
N LYS A 13 -3.40 2.14 2.64
CA LYS A 13 -3.81 1.53 3.92
C LYS A 13 -3.05 0.22 4.18
N ASN A 14 -3.01 -0.66 3.19
CA ASN A 14 -2.34 -1.95 3.31
C ASN A 14 -0.82 -1.78 3.49
N MET A 15 -0.21 -0.83 2.79
CA MET A 15 1.20 -0.48 2.98
C MET A 15 1.47 -0.08 4.44
N LYS A 16 0.64 0.79 5.02
CA LYS A 16 0.75 1.17 6.44
C LYS A 16 0.64 -0.02 7.40
N SER A 17 -0.33 -0.91 7.16
CA SER A 17 -0.49 -2.14 7.96
C SER A 17 0.70 -3.08 7.81
N ILE A 18 1.17 -3.32 6.59
CA ILE A 18 2.36 -4.14 6.33
C ILE A 18 3.57 -3.57 7.08
N ARG A 19 3.81 -2.25 7.01
CA ARG A 19 4.93 -1.61 7.72
C ARG A 19 4.86 -1.83 9.24
N LYS A 20 3.68 -1.66 9.83
CA LYS A 20 3.51 -1.72 11.28
C LYS A 20 3.46 -3.15 11.80
N ASP A 21 2.70 -4.01 11.13
CA ASP A 21 2.27 -5.29 11.68
C ASP A 21 3.13 -6.46 11.17
N ILE A 22 3.78 -6.31 10.00
CA ILE A 22 4.64 -7.35 9.41
C ILE A 22 6.10 -6.94 9.50
N ILE A 23 6.44 -5.74 9.03
CA ILE A 23 7.82 -5.26 9.00
C ILE A 23 8.26 -4.78 10.40
N GLY A 24 7.35 -4.22 11.19
CA GLY A 24 7.61 -3.74 12.55
C GLY A 24 8.51 -2.50 12.62
N LYS A 25 8.47 -1.62 11.61
CA LYS A 25 9.37 -0.46 11.51
C LYS A 25 8.62 0.87 11.53
N SER A 26 9.27 1.93 12.02
CA SER A 26 8.81 3.31 11.80
C SER A 26 8.95 3.70 10.33
N GLN A 27 8.35 4.83 9.93
CA GLN A 27 8.53 5.36 8.58
C GLN A 27 10.00 5.76 8.35
N GLU A 28 10.63 6.37 9.36
CA GLU A 28 12.06 6.72 9.36
C GLU A 28 12.91 5.48 9.12
N LYS A 29 12.67 4.39 9.88
CA LYS A 29 13.51 3.21 9.77
C LYS A 29 13.32 2.48 8.44
N MET A 30 12.09 2.43 7.95
CA MET A 30 11.81 1.88 6.63
C MET A 30 12.47 2.72 5.52
N ALA A 31 12.40 4.05 5.60
CA ALA A 31 13.06 4.97 4.68
C ALA A 31 14.58 4.69 4.60
N GLU A 32 15.25 4.66 5.74
CA GLU A 32 16.68 4.33 5.84
C GLU A 32 17.00 2.97 5.21
N ASP A 33 16.23 1.94 5.53
CA ASP A 33 16.55 0.59 5.07
C ASP A 33 16.34 0.45 3.56
N THR A 34 15.33 1.12 3.01
CA THR A 34 14.91 1.03 1.60
C THR A 34 15.60 2.02 0.67
N ASP A 35 16.38 2.96 1.22
CA ASP A 35 16.90 4.12 0.49
C ASP A 35 15.78 4.96 -0.16
N MET A 36 14.60 4.98 0.47
CA MET A 36 13.46 5.82 0.06
C MET A 36 13.37 7.04 0.97
N SER A 37 12.74 8.11 0.49
CA SER A 37 12.50 9.26 1.37
C SER A 37 11.38 8.95 2.37
N ARG A 38 11.53 9.46 3.60
CA ARG A 38 10.46 9.38 4.60
C ARG A 38 9.17 10.04 4.12
N SER A 39 9.27 11.16 3.39
CA SER A 39 8.12 11.87 2.84
C SER A 39 7.35 11.02 1.83
N PHE A 40 8.05 10.24 0.99
CA PHE A 40 7.42 9.29 0.08
C PHE A 40 6.62 8.22 0.81
N ILE A 41 7.20 7.60 1.84
CA ILE A 41 6.49 6.60 2.68
C ILE A 41 5.27 7.23 3.35
N SER A 42 5.42 8.43 3.93
CA SER A 42 4.31 9.14 4.56
C SER A 42 3.19 9.50 3.57
N HIS A 43 3.53 9.84 2.33
CA HIS A 43 2.56 10.20 1.31
C HIS A 43 1.77 8.98 0.84
N ILE A 44 2.43 7.83 0.61
CA ILE A 44 1.77 6.57 0.23
C ILE A 44 0.80 6.11 1.32
N GLU A 45 1.20 6.20 2.59
CA GLU A 45 0.37 5.75 3.73
C GLU A 45 -0.71 6.76 4.14
N SER A 46 -0.82 7.88 3.42
CA SER A 46 -1.83 8.90 3.67
C SER A 46 -3.23 8.38 3.35
N PRO A 47 -4.26 8.72 4.14
CA PRO A 47 -5.65 8.37 3.82
C PRO A 47 -6.14 8.95 2.49
N ASN A 48 -5.50 9.99 1.98
CA ASN A 48 -5.89 10.68 0.76
C ASN A 48 -4.88 10.48 -0.39
N VAL A 49 -4.16 9.36 -0.40
CA VAL A 49 -3.17 9.08 -1.46
C VAL A 49 -3.83 9.15 -2.83
N ASP A 50 -3.37 10.08 -3.65
CA ASP A 50 -3.89 10.39 -4.99
C ASP A 50 -2.91 9.98 -6.10
N THR A 51 -1.76 9.42 -5.71
CA THR A 51 -0.70 9.00 -6.62
C THR A 51 -0.59 7.49 -6.72
N GLY A 52 -0.26 7.01 -7.91
CA GLY A 52 0.05 5.61 -8.14
C GLY A 52 1.44 5.26 -7.60
N ILE A 53 1.57 4.04 -7.07
CA ILE A 53 2.84 3.43 -6.74
C ILE A 53 3.24 2.46 -7.86
N SER A 54 4.52 2.45 -8.25
CA SER A 54 4.97 1.54 -9.31
C SER A 54 4.96 0.09 -8.82
N LEU A 55 4.70 -0.85 -9.74
CA LEU A 55 4.80 -2.29 -9.44
C LEU A 55 6.21 -2.66 -8.96
N ASP A 56 7.25 -2.06 -9.56
CA ASP A 56 8.64 -2.27 -9.16
C ASP A 56 8.86 -1.94 -7.67
N THR A 57 8.26 -0.86 -7.18
CA THR A 57 8.31 -0.50 -5.76
C THR A 57 7.64 -1.56 -4.89
N LEU A 58 6.46 -2.05 -5.30
CA LEU A 58 5.75 -3.11 -4.57
C LEU A 58 6.55 -4.41 -4.53
N PHE A 59 7.13 -4.84 -5.65
CA PHE A 59 7.99 -6.02 -5.73
C PHE A 59 9.24 -5.86 -4.88
N PHE A 60 9.92 -4.72 -4.96
CA PHE A 60 11.10 -4.43 -4.16
C PHE A 60 10.82 -4.55 -2.67
N LEU A 61 9.73 -3.95 -2.18
CA LEU A 61 9.35 -4.01 -0.77
C LEU A 61 9.00 -5.43 -0.32
N ALA A 62 8.21 -6.16 -1.13
CA ALA A 62 7.83 -7.54 -0.86
C ALA A 62 9.06 -8.47 -0.76
N GLN A 63 10.01 -8.33 -1.68
CA GLN A 63 11.25 -9.10 -1.69
C GLN A 63 12.17 -8.71 -0.52
N LYS A 64 12.38 -7.42 -0.28
CA LYS A 64 13.28 -6.93 0.77
C LYS A 64 12.85 -7.37 2.16
N TYR A 65 11.55 -7.35 2.44
CA TYR A 65 10.99 -7.71 3.74
C TYR A 65 10.38 -9.11 3.78
N ASN A 66 10.51 -9.88 2.69
CA ASN A 66 10.06 -11.27 2.57
C ASN A 66 8.59 -11.50 2.96
N PHE A 67 7.68 -10.75 2.34
CA PHE A 67 6.23 -10.96 2.48
C PHE A 67 5.57 -11.14 1.11
N ASP A 68 4.38 -11.75 1.11
CA ASP A 68 3.60 -11.98 -0.10
C ASP A 68 3.06 -10.65 -0.68
N ILE A 69 3.41 -10.35 -1.93
CA ILE A 69 2.98 -9.13 -2.63
C ILE A 69 1.47 -8.93 -2.67
N ARG A 70 0.67 -10.02 -2.61
CA ARG A 70 -0.79 -9.97 -2.62
C ARG A 70 -1.34 -9.17 -1.44
N LYS A 71 -0.58 -9.03 -0.35
CA LYS A 71 -0.97 -8.25 0.84
C LYS A 71 -1.22 -6.77 0.56
N PHE A 72 -0.60 -6.19 -0.47
CA PHE A 72 -0.92 -4.82 -0.88
C PHE A 72 -2.38 -4.68 -1.37
N PHE A 73 -2.99 -5.78 -1.79
CA PHE A 73 -4.33 -5.84 -2.38
C PHE A 73 -5.34 -6.54 -1.45
N ASP A 74 -5.00 -6.79 -0.18
CA ASP A 74 -5.93 -7.38 0.79
C ASP A 74 -7.20 -6.51 0.89
N GLY A 75 -8.37 -7.12 0.69
CA GLY A 75 -9.67 -6.43 0.65
C GLY A 75 -10.12 -5.96 -0.73
N TYR A 76 -9.34 -6.22 -1.79
CA TYR A 76 -9.70 -5.86 -3.16
C TYR A 76 -11.01 -6.50 -3.64
N GLU A 77 -11.26 -7.78 -3.32
CA GLU A 77 -12.51 -8.45 -3.71
C GLU A 77 -13.73 -7.73 -3.12
N ASN A 78 -13.66 -7.32 -1.85
CA ASN A 78 -14.74 -6.55 -1.21
C ASN A 78 -14.93 -5.18 -1.85
N LEU A 79 -13.83 -4.52 -2.25
CA LEU A 79 -13.90 -3.26 -2.99
C LEU A 79 -14.66 -3.43 -4.31
N MET A 80 -14.47 -4.58 -4.98
CA MET A 80 -15.15 -4.92 -6.23
C MET A 80 -16.57 -5.46 -6.05
N ASP A 81 -16.86 -6.14 -4.94
CA ASP A 81 -18.20 -6.70 -4.65
C ASP A 81 -19.19 -5.65 -4.15
N ASN A 82 -18.72 -4.60 -3.46
CA ASN A 82 -19.56 -3.44 -3.08
C ASN A 82 -20.12 -2.66 -4.30
N ASP A 83 -19.79 -3.06 -5.53
CA ASP A 83 -20.41 -2.58 -6.78
C ASP A 83 -21.60 -3.43 -7.24
N LYS A 84 -21.77 -4.66 -6.73
CA LYS A 84 -22.88 -5.54 -7.13
C LYS A 84 -24.22 -5.16 -6.49
N ASP A 85 -24.19 -4.57 -5.30
CA ASP A 85 -25.39 -4.15 -4.55
C ASP A 85 -25.83 -2.71 -4.85
N ALA A 86 -25.08 -1.98 -5.69
CA ALA A 86 -25.38 -0.60 -6.10
C ALA A 86 -26.10 -0.51 -7.47
N LYS A 87 -26.66 -1.63 -7.96
CA LYS A 87 -27.48 -1.69 -9.18
C LYS A 87 -28.96 -1.88 -8.88
#